data_AF-A0AAU6DKX6-F1
#
_entry.id   AF-A0AAU6DKX6-F1
#
_cell.length_a   1.000
_cell.length_b   1.000
_cell.length_c   1.000
_cell.angle_alpha   90.00
_cell.angle_beta   90.00
_cell.angle_gamma   90.00
#
_symmetry.space_group_name_H-M   'P 1'
#
loop_
_entity.id
_entity.type
_entity.pdbx_description
1 polymer ?
#
loop_
_entity_poly.entity_id
_entity_poly.type
_entity_poly.pdbx_seq_one_letter_code
_entity_poly.pdbx_strand_id
1 'polypeptide(L)'
;MKTSRYAFLGALLAVLVLTGCSSEHGGSLDAQSGTPSPSCLVHQKDEPASRYTAGTRSDPRSVLELMRYYTANGKRAYCDGKPPTRTDQQWVDLYSRLGGEPSHLSTRDRRTP
;
A
#
# COMPACT_ATOMS: atom_id res chain seq x y z
N MET A 1 39.07 -19.05 -40.47
CA MET A 1 37.94 -19.37 -39.57
C MET A 1 38.57 -19.94 -38.31
N LYS A 2 38.32 -19.47 -37.08
CA LYS A 2 37.02 -19.21 -36.48
C LYS A 2 37.26 -18.24 -35.32
N THR A 3 36.74 -17.02 -35.46
CA THR A 3 36.65 -16.05 -34.38
C THR A 3 35.95 -16.69 -33.20
N SER A 4 36.59 -16.65 -32.03
CA SER A 4 36.06 -17.22 -30.79
C SER A 4 34.89 -16.36 -30.31
N ARG A 5 33.70 -16.65 -30.84
CA ARG A 5 32.42 -15.97 -30.55
C ARG A 5 31.92 -16.21 -29.11
N TYR A 6 32.64 -17.01 -28.33
CA TYR A 6 32.21 -17.43 -26.99
C TYR A 6 32.60 -16.45 -25.89
N ALA A 7 33.57 -15.55 -26.12
CA ALA A 7 33.91 -14.50 -25.15
C ALA A 7 32.82 -13.44 -25.04
N PHE A 8 32.05 -13.21 -26.12
CA PHE A 8 30.98 -12.21 -26.14
C PHE A 8 29.65 -12.72 -25.56
N LEU A 9 29.44 -14.03 -25.44
CA LEU A 9 28.23 -14.57 -24.82
C LEU A 9 28.26 -14.52 -23.28
N GLY A 10 29.45 -14.54 -22.68
CA GLY A 10 29.59 -14.50 -21.21
C GLY A 10 29.31 -13.12 -20.61
N ALA A 11 29.56 -12.04 -21.36
CA ALA A 11 29.45 -10.67 -20.84
C ALA A 11 28.00 -10.14 -20.81
N LEU A 12 27.08 -10.71 -21.59
CA LEU A 12 25.70 -10.22 -21.70
C LEU A 12 24.73 -10.78 -20.65
N LEU A 13 25.09 -11.87 -19.96
CA LEU A 13 24.23 -12.45 -18.91
C LEU A 13 24.44 -11.87 -17.51
N ALA A 14 25.46 -11.01 -17.32
CA ALA A 14 25.80 -10.47 -16.00
C ALA A 14 24.98 -9.23 -15.59
N VAL A 15 24.13 -8.68 -16.45
CA VAL A 15 23.45 -7.38 -16.22
C VAL A 15 22.01 -7.51 -15.69
N LEU A 16 21.45 -8.72 -15.61
CA LEU A 16 20.05 -8.91 -15.16
C LEU A 16 19.85 -8.99 -13.64
N VAL A 17 20.91 -8.83 -12.85
CA VAL A 17 20.81 -8.80 -11.37
C VAL A 17 20.84 -7.36 -10.86
N LEU A 18 20.01 -6.49 -11.44
CA LEU A 18 19.59 -5.28 -10.73
C LEU A 18 18.60 -5.72 -9.66
N THR A 19 19.19 -6.12 -8.53
CA THR A 19 18.55 -6.17 -7.22
C THR A 19 17.70 -4.93 -7.04
N GLY A 20 16.38 -5.08 -7.21
CA GLY A 20 15.40 -4.16 -6.66
C GLY A 20 15.46 -4.27 -5.14
N CYS A 21 16.48 -3.66 -4.54
CA CYS A 21 16.48 -3.31 -3.12
C CYS A 21 15.44 -2.20 -2.97
N SER A 22 14.17 -2.59 -2.91
CA SER A 22 13.12 -1.76 -2.34
C SER A 22 13.46 -1.62 -0.87
N SER A 23 14.26 -0.60 -0.54
CA SER A 23 14.35 -0.08 0.81
C SER A 23 12.91 0.09 1.31
N GLU A 24 12.61 -0.44 2.50
CA GLU A 24 11.26 -0.45 3.07
C GLU A 24 10.75 0.99 3.28
N HIS A 25 10.23 1.60 2.20
CA HIS A 25 9.81 3.00 2.13
C HIS A 25 8.33 3.18 2.44
N GLY A 26 7.71 2.22 3.11
CA GLY A 26 6.33 2.36 3.57
C GLY A 26 6.26 2.87 5.00
N GLY A 27 5.21 3.62 5.31
CA GLY A 27 4.98 4.21 6.62
C GLY A 27 3.81 3.58 7.37
N SER A 28 3.44 4.23 8.46
CA SER A 28 2.33 3.81 9.33
C SER A 28 1.04 4.43 8.85
N LEU A 29 -0.04 3.67 8.97
CA LEU A 29 -1.37 4.26 8.88
C LEU A 29 -1.50 5.31 9.99
N ASP A 30 -1.85 6.54 9.62
CA ASP A 30 -2.42 7.50 10.55
C ASP A 30 -3.87 7.11 10.79
N ALA A 31 -4.07 6.24 11.79
CA ALA A 31 -5.39 5.75 12.19
C ALA A 31 -6.15 6.75 13.07
N GLN A 32 -5.63 7.97 13.29
CA GLN A 32 -6.20 8.98 14.17
C GLN A 32 -6.52 8.41 15.58
N SER A 33 -5.61 7.63 16.16
CA SER A 33 -5.86 6.80 17.36
C SER A 33 -6.27 7.58 18.61
N GLY A 34 -5.94 8.88 18.69
CA GLY A 34 -6.42 9.79 19.73
C GLY A 34 -7.91 10.18 19.61
N THR A 35 -8.54 9.87 18.47
CA THR A 35 -9.93 10.19 18.16
C THR A 35 -10.59 8.95 17.53
N PRO A 36 -11.10 7.98 18.33
CA PRO A 36 -11.61 6.70 17.82
C PRO A 36 -12.77 6.79 16.82
N SER A 37 -13.42 7.94 16.72
CA SER A 37 -14.47 8.24 15.75
C SER A 37 -14.25 9.65 15.20
N PRO A 38 -13.21 9.85 14.36
CA PRO A 38 -12.88 11.17 13.84
C PRO A 38 -14.01 11.66 12.95
N SER A 39 -14.32 12.96 12.93
CA SER A 39 -15.41 13.47 12.07
C SER A 39 -15.10 13.35 10.57
N CYS A 40 -13.81 13.30 10.20
CA CYS A 40 -13.27 13.24 8.84
C CYS A 40 -11.99 12.39 8.80
N LEU A 41 -11.59 11.94 7.61
CA LEU A 41 -10.33 11.20 7.37
C LEU A 41 -9.16 12.16 7.15
N VAL A 42 -7.99 11.79 7.65
CA VAL A 42 -6.72 12.44 7.28
C VAL A 42 -6.09 11.77 6.06
N HIS A 43 -5.43 12.57 5.23
CA HIS A 43 -4.60 12.06 4.14
C HIS A 43 -3.39 11.30 4.69
N GLN A 44 -3.13 10.13 4.11
CA GLN A 44 -1.98 9.32 4.45
C GLN A 44 -0.72 9.87 3.78
N LYS A 45 0.37 9.98 4.54
CA LYS A 45 1.63 10.55 4.07
C LYS A 45 2.45 9.54 3.28
N ASP A 46 2.43 8.29 3.75
CA ASP A 46 3.31 7.23 3.27
C ASP A 46 2.48 6.05 2.75
N GLU A 47 3.06 5.32 1.78
CA GLU A 47 2.47 4.07 1.29
C GLU A 47 2.49 2.97 2.36
N PRO A 48 1.67 1.91 2.26
CA PRO A 48 1.68 0.82 3.25
C PRO A 48 3.01 0.08 3.34
N ALA A 49 3.60 0.04 4.54
CA ALA A 49 4.81 -0.73 4.84
C ALA A 49 4.62 -2.25 4.77
N SER A 50 5.74 -2.98 4.76
CA SER A 50 5.79 -4.45 4.77
C SER A 50 5.02 -5.08 5.92
N ARG A 51 4.96 -4.41 7.08
CA ARG A 51 4.14 -4.86 8.22
C ARG A 51 2.65 -5.00 7.91
N TYR A 52 2.16 -4.43 6.81
CA TYR A 52 0.80 -4.65 6.31
C TYR A 52 0.77 -5.58 5.09
N THR A 53 1.79 -5.54 4.23
CA THR A 53 1.76 -6.15 2.88
C THR A 53 2.51 -7.48 2.75
N ALA A 54 3.29 -7.91 3.74
CA ALA A 54 4.12 -9.11 3.69
C ALA A 54 3.36 -10.45 3.83
N GLY A 55 2.05 -10.47 3.63
CA GLY A 55 1.20 -11.66 3.71
C GLY A 55 1.24 -12.30 5.10
N THR A 56 1.61 -13.57 5.20
CA THR A 56 1.72 -14.30 6.48
C THR A 56 2.82 -13.75 7.39
N ARG A 57 3.72 -12.90 6.87
CA ARG A 57 4.77 -12.21 7.63
C ARG A 57 4.39 -10.77 8.03
N SER A 58 3.18 -10.31 7.69
CA SER A 58 2.67 -9.02 8.17
C SER A 58 2.52 -9.03 9.69
N ASP A 59 2.60 -7.85 10.32
CA ASP A 59 2.26 -7.68 11.73
C ASP A 59 0.73 -7.74 11.89
N PRO A 60 0.18 -8.75 12.59
CA PRO A 60 -1.27 -8.88 12.75
C PRO A 60 -1.91 -7.68 13.43
N ARG A 61 -1.21 -6.99 14.34
CA ARG A 61 -1.78 -5.83 15.04
C ARG A 61 -1.96 -4.65 14.10
N SER A 62 -0.94 -4.36 13.30
CA SER A 62 -1.01 -3.34 12.24
C SER A 62 -2.13 -3.62 11.24
N VAL A 63 -2.26 -4.87 10.80
CA VAL A 63 -3.36 -5.30 9.91
C VAL A 63 -4.72 -5.09 10.57
N LEU A 64 -4.91 -5.54 11.81
CA LEU A 64 -6.19 -5.37 12.52
C LEU A 64 -6.55 -3.91 12.76
N GLU A 65 -5.57 -3.04 13.03
CA GLU A 65 -5.79 -1.59 13.15
C GLU A 65 -6.29 -0.99 11.83
N LEU A 66 -5.65 -1.35 10.71
CA LEU A 66 -6.09 -0.93 9.37
C LEU A 66 -7.54 -1.38 9.10
N MET A 67 -7.85 -2.64 9.37
CA MET A 67 -9.19 -3.19 9.17
C MET A 67 -10.22 -2.43 10.00
N ARG A 68 -9.95 -2.25 11.31
CA ARG A 68 -10.85 -1.51 12.21
C ARG A 68 -11.06 -0.07 11.77
N TYR A 69 -10.00 0.61 11.33
CA TYR A 69 -10.06 2.00 10.91
C TYR A 69 -11.02 2.21 9.73
N TYR A 70 -10.85 1.46 8.64
CA TYR A 70 -11.71 1.61 7.46
C TYR A 70 -13.12 1.06 7.68
N THR A 71 -13.31 0.00 8.46
CA THR A 71 -14.65 -0.47 8.83
C THR A 71 -15.45 0.60 9.56
N ALA A 72 -14.81 1.33 10.50
CA ALA A 72 -15.49 2.36 11.29
C ALA A 72 -15.65 3.70 10.55
N ASN A 73 -14.66 4.07 9.72
CA ASN A 73 -14.52 5.44 9.25
C ASN A 73 -14.48 5.60 7.73
N GLY A 74 -14.38 4.52 6.94
CA GLY A 74 -14.09 4.57 5.50
C GLY A 74 -15.11 5.31 4.63
N LYS A 75 -16.29 5.67 5.15
CA LYS A 75 -17.29 6.50 4.45
C LYS A 75 -17.11 8.00 4.66
N ARG A 76 -16.27 8.41 5.60
CA ARG A 76 -16.10 9.82 5.96
C ARG A 76 -15.38 10.56 4.84
N ALA A 77 -15.69 11.84 4.68
CA ALA A 77 -14.95 12.72 3.79
C ALA A 77 -13.56 13.04 4.39
N TYR A 78 -12.61 13.44 3.55
CA TYR A 78 -11.32 13.95 4.01
C TYR A 78 -11.49 15.31 4.69
N CYS A 79 -10.64 15.58 5.68
CA CYS A 79 -10.75 16.77 6.53
C CYS A 79 -10.58 18.09 5.77
N ASP A 80 -9.84 18.10 4.67
CA ASP A 80 -9.68 19.27 3.81
C ASP A 80 -10.72 19.35 2.67
N GLY A 81 -11.67 18.40 2.65
CA GLY A 81 -12.72 18.29 1.64
C GLY A 81 -12.26 17.84 0.26
N LYS A 82 -10.97 17.52 0.08
CA LYS A 82 -10.42 17.12 -1.22
C LYS A 82 -10.70 15.65 -1.51
N PRO A 83 -10.57 15.23 -2.78
CA PRO A 83 -10.58 13.82 -3.15
C PRO A 83 -9.41 13.06 -2.50
N PRO A 84 -9.51 11.72 -2.41
CA PRO A 84 -8.40 10.87 -1.99
C PRO A 84 -7.19 11.07 -2.90
N THR A 85 -6.01 11.05 -2.30
CA THR A 85 -4.74 11.01 -3.02
C THR A 85 -4.44 9.59 -3.50
N ARG A 86 -3.39 9.44 -4.31
CA ARG A 86 -2.87 8.12 -4.70
C ARG A 86 -2.46 7.28 -3.49
N THR A 87 -1.83 7.89 -2.48
CA THR A 87 -1.42 7.19 -1.26
C THR A 87 -2.63 6.68 -0.50
N ASP A 88 -3.69 7.50 -0.39
CA ASP A 88 -4.93 7.06 0.25
C ASP A 88 -5.58 5.88 -0.47
N GLN A 89 -5.55 5.88 -1.80
CA GLN A 89 -6.08 4.78 -2.61
C GLN A 89 -5.32 3.47 -2.34
N GLN A 90 -4.00 3.50 -2.21
CA GLN A 90 -3.22 2.31 -1.90
C GLN A 90 -3.61 1.67 -0.56
N TRP A 91 -3.96 2.48 0.44
CA TRP A 91 -4.47 2.01 1.73
C TRP A 91 -5.86 1.40 1.62
N VAL A 92 -6.76 2.03 0.85
CA VAL A 92 -8.10 1.50 0.56
C VAL A 92 -8.03 0.18 -0.22
N ASP A 93 -7.14 0.10 -1.22
CA ASP A 93 -6.93 -1.10 -2.00
C ASP A 93 -6.36 -2.22 -1.13
N LEU A 94 -5.45 -1.88 -0.21
CA LEU A 94 -4.92 -2.85 0.74
C LEU A 94 -6.01 -3.38 1.68
N TYR A 95 -6.84 -2.51 2.25
CA TYR A 95 -8.01 -2.92 3.04
C TYR A 95 -8.89 -3.89 2.25
N SER A 96 -9.21 -3.58 1.00
CA SER A 96 -10.04 -4.43 0.14
C SER A 96 -9.37 -5.79 -0.15
N ARG A 97 -8.07 -5.82 -0.49
CA ARG A 97 -7.31 -7.06 -0.72
C ARG A 97 -7.19 -7.94 0.53
N LEU A 98 -7.20 -7.34 1.71
CA LEU A 98 -7.21 -8.03 3.00
C LEU A 98 -8.61 -8.57 3.39
N GLY A 99 -9.60 -8.46 2.50
CA GLY A 99 -10.97 -8.92 2.72
C GLY A 99 -11.88 -7.87 3.35
N GLY A 100 -11.46 -6.61 3.35
CA GLY A 100 -12.27 -5.50 3.80
C GLY A 100 -13.51 -5.33 2.94
N GLU A 101 -14.67 -5.22 3.59
CA GLU A 101 -15.95 -5.15 2.92
C GLU A 101 -16.13 -3.78 2.22
N PRO A 102 -16.32 -3.74 0.88
CA PRO A 102 -16.37 -2.49 0.11
C PRO A 102 -17.49 -1.55 0.53
N SER A 103 -18.57 -2.08 1.12
CA SER A 103 -19.66 -1.23 1.62
C SER A 103 -19.26 -0.32 2.78
N HIS A 104 -18.07 -0.46 3.38
CA HIS A 104 -17.51 0.46 4.37
C HIS A 104 -16.73 1.64 3.77
N LEU A 105 -16.50 1.64 2.46
CA LEU A 105 -15.75 2.67 1.76
C LEU A 105 -16.69 3.69 1.13
N SER A 106 -16.20 4.91 0.94
CA SER A 106 -16.96 5.92 0.20
C SER A 106 -17.13 5.47 -1.26
N THR A 107 -18.21 5.89 -1.92
CA THR A 107 -18.44 5.59 -3.34
C THR A 107 -17.37 6.20 -4.26
N ARG A 108 -16.65 7.22 -3.80
CA ARG A 108 -15.52 7.81 -4.54
C ARG A 108 -14.28 6.92 -4.47
N ASP A 109 -14.08 6.24 -3.34
CA ASP A 109 -12.93 5.35 -3.14
C ASP A 109 -13.11 4.00 -3.82
N ARG A 110 -14.36 3.57 -4.06
CA ARG A 110 -14.67 2.32 -4.77
C ARG A 110 -14.41 2.35 -6.28
N ARG A 111 -14.02 3.49 -6.85
CA ARG A 111 -14.07 3.73 -8.30
C ARG A 111 -12.67 3.79 -8.91
N THR A 112 -11.98 2.65 -8.98
CA THR A 112 -10.79 2.44 -9.82
C THR A 112 -10.83 1.02 -10.42
N PRO A 113 -10.79 0.84 -11.75
CA PRO A 113 -10.58 -0.47 -12.38
C PRO A 113 -9.14 -0.96 -12.25
#